data_AF-A0A815Q5Z2-F1
#
_entry.id   AF-A0A815Q5Z2-F1
#
_cell.length_a   1.000
_cell.length_b   1.000
_cell.length_c   1.000
_cell.angle_alpha   90.00
_cell.angle_beta   90.00
_cell.angle_gamma   90.00
#
_symmetry.space_group_name_H-M   'P 1'
#
loop_
_entity.id
_entity.type
_entity.pdbx_description
1 polymer ?
#
loop_
_entity_poly.entity_id
_entity_poly.type
_entity_poly.pdbx_seq_one_letter_code
_entity_poly.pdbx_strand_id
1 'polypeptide(L)'
;MYSPTETMLRTATDNAACLGSLYDVHRDQILEALDMNIMKTSIIQNQKVLCTIQKYRTNNSPNLAEIMGIEHELRLSLLLNFIPKIGISRIIDYSHTINPYTRCFRYHYSDRIEHL
;
A
#
# COMPACT_ATOMS: atom_id res chain seq x y z
N MET A 1 8.14 -24.93 -19.62
CA MET A 1 8.41 -23.48 -19.68
C MET A 1 7.88 -22.87 -18.40
N TYR A 2 8.75 -22.50 -17.47
CA TYR A 2 8.33 -21.82 -16.25
C TYR A 2 8.00 -20.37 -16.61
N SER A 3 6.77 -19.94 -16.38
CA SER A 3 6.41 -18.52 -16.43
C SER A 3 7.26 -17.79 -15.39
N PRO A 4 7.80 -16.59 -15.68
CA PRO A 4 8.38 -15.76 -14.64
C PRO A 4 7.35 -15.61 -13.52
N THR A 5 7.77 -15.83 -12.27
CA THR A 5 6.96 -15.52 -11.09
C THR A 5 6.66 -14.04 -11.14
N GLU A 6 5.38 -13.71 -11.38
CA GLU A 6 4.89 -12.35 -11.43
C GLU A 6 4.88 -11.77 -10.01
N THR A 7 5.81 -10.86 -9.73
CA THR A 7 5.88 -10.18 -8.44
C THR A 7 4.82 -9.08 -8.39
N MET A 8 3.87 -9.19 -7.45
CA MET A 8 2.88 -8.15 -7.21
C MET A 8 3.38 -7.16 -6.15
N LEU A 9 3.29 -5.87 -6.45
CA LEU A 9 3.55 -4.78 -5.49
C LEU A 9 2.23 -4.31 -4.89
N ARG A 10 2.19 -4.17 -3.57
CA ARG A 10 1.03 -3.68 -2.82
C ARG A 10 1.45 -2.68 -1.76
N THR A 11 0.66 -1.62 -1.60
CA THR A 11 0.82 -0.68 -0.49
C THR A 11 0.33 -1.34 0.81
N ALA A 12 1.20 -1.40 1.82
CA ALA A 12 0.82 -1.84 3.16
C ALA A 12 -0.21 -0.86 3.77
N THR A 13 -1.39 -1.36 4.11
CA THR A 13 -2.45 -0.60 4.77
C THR A 13 -2.43 -0.76 6.29
N ASP A 14 -1.81 -1.83 6.78
CA ASP A 14 -1.60 -2.14 8.18
C ASP A 14 -0.17 -2.68 8.43
N ASN A 15 0.10 -3.11 9.67
CA ASN A 15 1.38 -3.66 10.11
C ASN A 15 1.30 -5.16 10.44
N ALA A 16 0.27 -5.88 9.97
CA ALA A 16 0.05 -7.27 10.33
C ALA A 16 0.99 -8.23 9.59
N ALA A 17 1.46 -7.84 8.40
CA ALA A 17 2.34 -8.66 7.59
C ALA A 17 3.76 -8.75 8.15
N CYS A 18 4.33 -9.95 8.11
CA CYS A 18 5.74 -10.22 8.33
C CYS A 18 6.35 -10.96 7.12
N LEU A 19 7.68 -11.00 7.05
CA LEU A 19 8.37 -11.77 6.03
C LEU A 19 7.99 -13.26 6.15
N GLY A 20 7.57 -13.86 5.04
CA GLY A 20 7.07 -15.25 5.02
C GLY A 20 5.58 -15.40 5.32
N SER A 21 4.85 -14.30 5.58
CA SER A 21 3.38 -14.33 5.69
C SER A 21 2.72 -14.86 4.41
N LEU A 22 1.66 -15.65 4.59
CA LEU A 22 0.82 -16.08 3.48
C LEU A 22 -0.22 -15.01 3.16
N TYR A 23 -0.35 -14.64 1.88
CA TYR A 23 -1.24 -13.60 1.41
C TYR A 23 -2.33 -14.17 0.48
N ASP A 24 -3.60 -13.88 0.78
CA ASP A 24 -4.75 -14.19 -0.07
C ASP A 24 -5.05 -13.01 -0.99
N VAL A 25 -4.72 -13.19 -2.28
CA VAL A 25 -4.94 -12.19 -3.32
C VAL A 25 -6.41 -11.89 -3.59
N HIS A 26 -7.33 -12.82 -3.32
CA HIS A 26 -8.75 -12.63 -3.58
C HIS A 26 -9.44 -11.78 -2.51
N ARG A 27 -8.86 -11.74 -1.31
CA ARG A 27 -9.38 -10.97 -0.17
C ARG A 27 -8.49 -9.78 0.21
N ASP A 28 -7.33 -9.65 -0.42
CA ASP A 28 -6.25 -8.71 -0.06
C ASP A 28 -5.85 -8.83 1.43
N GLN A 29 -5.85 -10.05 1.99
CA GLN A 29 -5.60 -10.29 3.41
C GLN A 29 -4.38 -11.17 3.66
N ILE A 30 -3.70 -10.92 4.78
CA ILE A 30 -2.72 -11.85 5.34
C ILE A 30 -3.49 -12.94 6.09
N LEU A 31 -3.32 -14.21 5.67
CA LEU A 31 -4.04 -15.35 6.25
C LEU A 31 -3.38 -15.82 7.55
N GLU A 32 -2.06 -15.84 7.58
CA GLU A 32 -1.29 -16.31 8.72
C GLU A 32 0.05 -15.56 8.75
N ALA A 33 0.22 -14.73 9.78
CA ALA A 33 1.52 -14.20 10.13
C ALA A 33 2.26 -15.36 10.81
N LEU A 34 3.04 -16.12 10.04
CA LEU A 34 3.87 -17.15 10.61
C LEU A 34 4.86 -16.48 11.55
N ASP A 35 4.81 -16.84 12.84
CA ASP A 35 5.79 -16.43 13.84
C ASP A 35 7.08 -17.21 13.60
N MET A 36 7.71 -16.92 12.47
CA MET A 36 8.93 -17.56 12.13
C MET A 36 10.05 -16.68 12.67
N ASN A 37 10.76 -17.21 13.66
CA ASN A 37 12.15 -16.84 13.95
C ASN A 37 13.04 -17.24 12.75
N ILE A 38 12.69 -16.83 11.53
CA ILE A 38 13.55 -16.93 10.34
C ILE A 38 14.76 -16.08 10.71
N MET A 39 15.94 -16.70 10.69
CA MET A 39 17.20 -15.98 10.71
C MET A 39 17.12 -14.89 9.66
N LYS A 40 16.95 -13.62 10.09
CA LYS A 40 16.79 -12.47 9.20
C LYS A 40 17.96 -12.45 8.23
N THR A 41 17.74 -12.95 7.02
CA THR A 41 18.72 -12.95 5.94
C THR A 41 18.83 -11.52 5.41
N SER A 42 20.08 -11.06 5.27
CA SER A 42 20.51 -9.77 4.71
C SER A 42 19.50 -8.61 4.85
N ILE A 43 19.53 -7.92 5.99
CA ILE A 43 18.90 -6.59 6.09
C ILE A 43 19.74 -5.62 5.25
N ILE A 44 19.16 -5.11 4.17
CA ILE A 44 19.77 -4.00 3.43
C ILE A 44 19.22 -2.72 4.05
N GLN A 45 20.10 -1.97 4.73
CA GLN A 45 19.78 -0.60 5.11
C GLN A 45 19.52 0.19 3.84
N ASN A 46 18.30 0.70 3.70
CA ASN A 46 17.88 1.45 2.54
C ASN A 46 16.93 2.54 3.00
N GLN A 47 17.55 3.55 3.60
CA GLN A 47 16.83 4.72 4.07
C GLN A 47 16.37 5.54 2.87
N LYS A 48 15.06 5.58 2.67
CA LYS A 48 14.43 6.37 1.61
C LYS A 48 13.40 7.28 2.23
N VAL A 49 13.63 8.58 2.09
CA VAL A 49 12.65 9.61 2.42
C VAL A 49 12.11 10.15 1.11
N LEU A 50 10.80 10.04 0.92
CA LEU A 50 10.10 10.61 -0.21
C LEU A 50 9.05 11.60 0.31
N CYS A 51 9.17 12.83 -0.14
CA CYS A 51 8.20 13.88 0.13
C CYS A 51 7.70 14.43 -1.20
N THR A 52 6.40 14.28 -1.46
CA THR A 52 5.79 14.73 -2.72
C THR A 52 4.54 15.52 -2.43
N ILE A 53 4.38 16.65 -3.12
CA ILE A 53 3.13 17.39 -3.18
C ILE A 53 2.53 17.22 -4.57
N GLN A 54 1.31 16.71 -4.63
CA GLN A 54 0.58 16.52 -5.88
C GLN A 54 -0.66 17.41 -5.90
N LYS A 55 -0.83 18.12 -7.02
CA LYS A 55 -2.02 18.93 -7.27
C LYS A 55 -3.07 18.05 -7.91
N TYR A 56 -4.32 18.16 -7.46
CA TYR A 56 -5.43 17.54 -8.17
C TYR A 56 -5.51 18.09 -9.61
N ARG A 57 -5.63 17.20 -10.59
CA ARG A 57 -5.84 17.57 -12.00
C ARG A 57 -7.27 17.22 -12.38
N THR A 58 -7.99 18.21 -12.89
CA THR A 58 -9.42 18.15 -13.23
C THR A 58 -9.82 17.08 -14.23
N ASN A 59 -8.87 16.51 -14.98
CA ASN A 59 -9.13 15.54 -16.03
C ASN A 59 -9.09 14.08 -15.55
N ASN A 60 -8.69 13.83 -14.31
CA ASN A 60 -8.65 12.50 -13.72
C ASN A 60 -9.82 12.32 -12.74
N SER A 61 -10.23 11.07 -12.51
CA SER A 61 -11.25 10.77 -11.49
C SER A 61 -10.86 11.38 -10.13
N PRO A 62 -11.82 11.83 -9.29
CA PRO A 62 -11.57 12.46 -7.99
C PRO A 62 -11.12 11.45 -6.93
N ASN A 63 -10.20 10.56 -7.25
CA ASN A 63 -9.77 9.51 -6.34
C ASN A 63 -8.43 9.86 -5.68
N LEU A 64 -8.48 10.39 -4.45
CA LEU A 64 -7.29 10.72 -3.67
C LEU A 64 -6.44 9.48 -3.35
N ALA A 65 -7.06 8.30 -3.20
CA ALA A 65 -6.31 7.06 -2.98
C ALA A 65 -5.40 6.75 -4.18
N GLU A 66 -5.85 7.05 -5.40
CA GLU A 66 -5.02 6.93 -6.61
C GLU A 66 -3.81 7.87 -6.58
N ILE A 67 -4.04 9.12 -6.20
CA ILE A 67 -3.00 10.16 -6.08
C ILE A 67 -1.97 9.76 -5.01
N MET A 68 -2.43 9.10 -3.95
CA MET A 68 -1.56 8.55 -2.90
C MET A 68 -0.79 7.28 -3.34
N GLY A 69 -1.08 6.75 -4.53
CA GLY A 69 -0.42 5.57 -5.08
C GLY A 69 -0.97 4.25 -4.55
N ILE A 70 -2.22 4.22 -4.06
CA ILE A 70 -2.91 2.99 -3.70
C ILE A 70 -3.39 2.32 -4.99
N GLU A 71 -3.01 1.06 -5.16
CA GLU A 71 -3.26 0.26 -6.35
C GLU A 71 -4.77 0.10 -6.61
N HIS A 72 -5.17 -0.05 -7.89
CA HIS A 72 -6.59 -0.07 -8.26
C HIS A 72 -7.37 -1.21 -7.59
N GLU A 73 -6.81 -2.42 -7.59
CA GLU A 73 -7.47 -3.59 -7.01
C GLU A 73 -7.55 -3.46 -5.48
N LEU A 74 -6.49 -2.95 -4.84
CA LEU A 74 -6.48 -2.69 -3.40
C LEU A 74 -7.54 -1.64 -3.01
N ARG A 75 -7.75 -0.60 -3.83
CA ARG A 75 -8.85 0.37 -3.63
C ARG A 75 -10.21 -0.32 -3.71
N LEU A 76 -10.40 -1.26 -4.62
CA LEU A 76 -11.65 -2.00 -4.73
C LEU A 76 -11.90 -2.84 -3.46
N SER A 77 -10.89 -3.55 -2.98
CA SER A 77 -10.99 -4.34 -1.74
C SER A 77 -11.27 -3.49 -0.50
N LEU A 78 -10.73 -2.27 -0.44
CA LEU A 78 -11.07 -1.27 0.58
C LEU A 78 -12.53 -0.82 0.46
N LEU A 79 -13.02 -0.52 -0.75
CA LEU A 79 -14.42 -0.09 -0.98
C LEU A 79 -15.42 -1.20 -0.61
N LEU A 80 -15.07 -2.46 -0.91
CA LEU A 80 -15.88 -3.64 -0.59
C LEU A 80 -15.76 -4.06 0.88
N ASN A 81 -14.95 -3.37 1.69
CA ASN A 81 -14.67 -3.69 3.09
C ASN A 81 -14.11 -5.11 3.30
N PHE A 82 -13.38 -5.65 2.33
CA PHE A 82 -12.62 -6.88 2.54
C PHE A 82 -11.46 -6.68 3.48
N ILE A 83 -10.86 -5.49 3.48
CA ILE A 83 -9.82 -5.12 4.45
C ILE A 83 -10.21 -3.87 5.24
N PRO A 84 -9.72 -3.73 6.49
CA PRO A 84 -10.02 -2.58 7.32
C PRO A 84 -9.38 -1.31 6.74
N LYS A 85 -10.15 -0.21 6.74
CA LYS A 85 -9.69 1.12 6.33
C LYS A 85 -8.97 1.80 7.49
N ILE A 86 -7.68 1.50 7.63
CA ILE A 86 -6.80 2.05 8.67
C ILE A 86 -5.57 2.74 8.07
N GLY A 87 -4.94 3.62 8.86
CA GLY A 87 -3.75 4.36 8.43
C GLY A 87 -3.97 5.14 7.13
N ILE A 88 -3.07 4.95 6.16
CA ILE A 88 -3.09 5.62 4.86
C ILE A 88 -4.34 5.29 4.03
N SER A 89 -4.93 4.10 4.22
CA SER A 89 -6.07 3.64 3.42
C SER A 89 -7.39 4.37 3.71
N ARG A 90 -7.49 5.06 4.87
CA ARG A 90 -8.65 5.92 5.21
C ARG A 90 -8.87 7.07 4.24
N ILE A 91 -7.88 7.40 3.43
CA ILE A 91 -8.02 8.42 2.37
C ILE A 91 -9.16 8.09 1.40
N ILE A 92 -9.57 6.82 1.29
CA ILE A 92 -10.70 6.38 0.47
C ILE A 92 -12.05 6.89 0.98
N ASP A 93 -12.15 7.17 2.29
CA ASP A 93 -13.36 7.70 2.93
C ASP A 93 -13.33 9.23 3.04
N TYR A 94 -12.43 9.91 2.31
CA TYR A 94 -12.34 11.36 2.34
C TYR A 94 -13.65 11.98 1.85
N SER A 95 -14.37 12.63 2.76
CA SER A 95 -15.74 13.09 2.55
C SER A 95 -15.86 14.50 1.98
N HIS A 96 -14.76 15.25 1.89
CA HIS A 96 -14.80 16.62 1.38
C HIS A 96 -14.71 16.67 -0.15
N THR A 97 -15.35 17.69 -0.72
CA THR A 97 -15.31 17.95 -2.16
C THR A 97 -13.88 18.21 -2.64
N ILE A 98 -13.45 17.44 -3.63
CA ILE A 98 -12.16 17.61 -4.30
C ILE A 98 -12.32 18.64 -5.41
N ASN A 99 -11.44 19.63 -5.44
CA ASN A 99 -11.49 20.74 -6.39
C ASN A 99 -10.07 21.05 -6.94
N PRO A 100 -9.94 21.97 -7.91
CA PRO A 100 -8.64 22.31 -8.51
C PRO A 100 -7.60 22.88 -7.52
N TYR A 101 -8.05 23.35 -6.36
CA TYR A 101 -7.20 23.87 -5.28
C TYR A 101 -6.78 22.79 -4.28
N THR A 102 -7.40 21.60 -4.30
CA THR A 102 -7.01 20.48 -3.45
C THR A 102 -5.55 20.06 -3.73
N ARG A 103 -4.80 19.86 -2.65
CA ARG A 103 -3.39 19.44 -2.66
C ARG A 103 -3.25 18.19 -1.80
N CYS A 104 -2.55 17.19 -2.33
CA CYS A 104 -2.17 16.01 -1.57
C CYS A 104 -0.71 16.12 -1.19
N PHE A 105 -0.43 16.04 0.11
CA PHE A 105 0.92 15.94 0.64
C PHE A 105 1.17 14.48 1.04
N ARG A 106 2.16 13.84 0.42
CA ARG A 106 2.56 12.47 0.75
C ARG A 106 3.98 12.50 1.28
N TYR A 107 4.11 12.03 2.52
CA TYR A 107 5.39 11.73 3.14
C TYR A 107 5.53 10.22 3.25
N HIS A 108 6.66 9.68 2.84
CA HIS A 108 7.00 8.28 2.95
C HIS A 108 8.43 8.15 3.47
N TYR A 109 8.59 7.26 4.42
CA TYR A 109 9.86 6.92 5.04
C TYR A 109 9.98 5.40 5.08
N SER A 110 11.05 4.86 4.51
CA SER A 110 11.47 3.47 4.68
C SER A 110 12.87 3.44 5.26
N ASP A 111 13.13 2.55 6.21
CA ASP A 111 14.46 2.41 6.84
C ASP A 111 15.28 1.26 6.23
N ARG A 112 14.59 0.18 5.87
CA ARG A 112 15.20 -1.05 5.38
C ARG A 112 14.29 -1.78 4.40
N ILE A 113 14.90 -2.66 3.62
CA ILE A 113 14.20 -3.65 2.80
C ILE A 113 14.62 -5.04 3.28
N GLU A 114 13.64 -5.92 3.46
CA GLU A 114 13.83 -7.30 3.89
C GLU A 114 13.44 -8.24 2.74
N HIS A 115 14.19 -9.33 2.58
CA HIS A 115 13.98 -10.36 1.55
C HIS A 115 14.03 -11.75 2.20
N LEU A 116 13.23 -12.70 1.69
CA LEU A 116 13.31 -14.12 2.05
C LEU A 116 14.55 -14.75 1.43
#